data_AF-A0A853GXP8-F1
#
_entry.id   AF-A0A853GXP8-F1
#
_cell.length_a   1.000
_cell.length_b   1.000
_cell.length_c   1.000
_cell.angle_alpha   90.00
_cell.angle_beta   90.00
_cell.angle_gamma   90.00
#
_symmetry.space_group_name_H-M   'P 1'
#
loop_
_entity.id
_entity.type
_entity.pdbx_description
1 polymer ?
#
loop_
_entity_poly.entity_id
_entity_poly.type
_entity_poly.pdbx_seq_one_letter_code
_entity_poly.pdbx_strand_id
1 'polypeptide(L)'
;MPQCRPTALGNTSSAVQRQAGIWTPKDFPVVFLFSGESGKSYGHHDDWVDGVFEYTGEGQNGPMAFTGGNKAIRDHRKNGNDLLLFKDFG
;
A
#
# COMPACT_ATOMS: atom_id res chain seq x y z
N MET A 1 21.44 -1.41 9.81
CA MET A 1 20.07 -0.99 9.44
C MET A 1 20.20 0.25 8.56
N PRO A 2 19.83 0.22 7.27
CA PRO A 2 19.87 1.42 6.46
C PRO A 2 18.77 2.36 6.93
N GLN A 3 19.16 3.56 7.33
CA GLN A 3 18.27 4.58 7.86
C GLN A 3 17.35 5.08 6.75
N CYS A 4 16.04 5.11 7.01
CA CYS A 4 15.11 5.96 6.28
C CYS A 4 15.66 7.39 6.33
N ARG A 5 16.11 7.92 5.18
CA ARG A 5 16.35 9.35 5.00
C ARG A 5 15.13 9.93 4.28
N PRO A 6 14.23 10.64 4.97
CA PRO A 6 13.27 11.50 4.30
C PRO A 6 14.05 12.69 3.77
N THR A 7 14.12 12.85 2.45
CA THR A 7 14.58 14.09 1.85
C THR A 7 13.56 15.17 2.22
N ALA A 8 13.95 16.12 3.08
CA ALA A 8 13.16 17.29 3.38
C ALA A 8 12.95 18.11 2.11
N LEU A 9 11.69 18.27 1.68
CA LEU A 9 11.30 19.29 0.71
C LEU A 9 10.90 20.55 1.48
N GLY A 10 11.68 21.61 1.27
CA GLY A 10 11.39 22.94 1.78
C GLY A 10 10.16 23.53 1.09
N ASN A 11 9.28 24.09 1.93
CA ASN A 11 8.33 25.18 1.72
C ASN A 11 7.74 25.36 0.31
N THR A 12 6.51 24.90 0.09
CA THR A 12 5.32 25.71 -0.29
C THR A 12 4.17 24.77 -0.65
N SER A 13 2.98 25.05 -0.09
CA SER A 13 1.68 24.44 -0.41
C SER A 13 1.51 22.95 -0.05
N SER A 14 0.47 22.67 0.73
CA SER A 14 0.06 21.38 1.28
C SER A 14 -0.35 20.34 0.20
N ALA A 15 0.60 19.88 -0.60
CA ALA A 15 0.44 18.70 -1.43
C ALA A 15 1.08 17.52 -0.70
N VAL A 16 0.30 16.84 0.15
CA VAL A 16 0.69 15.54 0.70
C VAL A 16 0.98 14.63 -0.50
N GLN A 17 2.25 14.26 -0.69
CA GLN A 17 2.59 13.21 -1.63
C GLN A 17 1.83 11.97 -1.17
N ARG A 18 0.84 11.51 -1.97
CA ARG A 18 0.07 10.32 -1.66
C ARG A 18 1.05 9.17 -1.42
N GLN A 19 1.19 8.75 -0.17
CA GLN A 19 1.84 7.48 0.14
C GLN A 19 1.06 6.40 -0.61
N ALA A 20 1.75 5.65 -1.46
CA ALA A 20 1.15 4.53 -2.17
C ALA A 20 0.74 3.46 -1.15
N GLY A 21 -0.44 2.87 -1.32
CA GLY A 21 -0.93 1.80 -0.46
C GLY A 21 -0.09 0.53 -0.60
N ILE A 22 0.60 0.33 -1.73
CA ILE A 22 1.42 -0.84 -1.99
C ILE A 22 2.87 -0.43 -2.24
N TRP A 23 3.81 -1.12 -1.60
CA TRP A 23 5.24 -0.94 -1.86
C TRP A 23 5.95 -2.27 -2.08
N THR A 24 6.74 -2.33 -3.16
CA THR A 24 7.47 -3.52 -3.60
C THR A 24 8.97 -3.22 -3.69
N PRO A 25 9.76 -3.38 -2.61
CA PRO A 25 11.21 -3.23 -2.69
C PRO A 25 11.81 -4.28 -3.65
N LYS A 26 12.97 -3.96 -4.24
CA LYS A 26 13.67 -4.86 -5.15
C LYS A 26 14.56 -5.87 -4.43
N ASP A 27 15.08 -5.49 -3.25
CA ASP A 27 16.14 -6.23 -2.56
C ASP A 27 15.59 -7.31 -1.62
N PHE A 28 14.28 -7.32 -1.35
CA PHE A 28 13.63 -8.23 -0.41
C PHE A 28 12.37 -8.84 -1.05
N PRO A 29 12.12 -10.15 -0.87
CA PRO A 29 10.95 -10.83 -1.42
C PRO A 29 9.71 -10.54 -0.57
N VAL A 30 9.29 -9.28 -0.53
CA VAL A 30 8.17 -8.81 0.29
C VAL A 30 7.34 -7.79 -0.48
N VAL A 31 6.04 -7.77 -0.21
CA VAL A 31 5.11 -6.73 -0.65
C VAL A 31 4.50 -6.11 0.60
N PHE A 32 4.73 -4.83 0.77
CA PHE A 32 4.16 -4.05 1.87
C PHE A 32 2.79 -3.51 1.47
N LEU A 33 1.81 -3.71 2.34
CA LEU A 33 0.46 -3.18 2.23
C LEU A 33 0.23 -2.20 3.38
N PHE A 34 -0.10 -0.97 3.04
CA PHE A 34 -0.43 0.09 3.99
C PHE A 34 -1.91 0.41 3.88
N SER A 35 -2.59 0.34 5.02
CA SER A 35 -3.99 0.69 5.18
C SER A 35 -4.14 1.66 6.36
N GLY A 36 -5.13 2.55 6.32
CA GLY A 36 -5.35 3.55 7.36
C GLY A 36 -6.70 4.25 7.19
N GLU A 37 -7.18 4.90 8.25
CA GLU A 37 -8.50 5.56 8.25
C GLU A 37 -8.66 6.62 7.16
N SER A 38 -7.56 7.23 6.70
CA SER A 38 -7.55 8.17 5.58
C SER A 38 -8.04 7.56 4.26
N GLY A 39 -8.01 6.23 4.11
CA GLY A 39 -8.59 5.51 2.97
C GLY A 39 -10.12 5.50 2.93
N LYS A 40 -10.79 5.53 4.10
CA LYS A 40 -12.26 5.60 4.19
C LYS A 40 -12.81 6.87 3.54
N SER A 41 -12.07 7.98 3.66
CA SER A 41 -12.38 9.27 3.03
C SER A 41 -12.39 9.22 1.49
N TYR A 42 -11.83 8.16 0.88
CA TYR A 42 -11.78 7.94 -0.56
C TYR A 42 -12.57 6.69 -1.00
N GLY A 43 -13.37 6.08 -0.11
CA GLY A 43 -14.22 4.93 -0.44
C GLY A 43 -13.55 3.57 -0.31
N HIS A 44 -12.36 3.47 0.31
CA HIS A 44 -11.74 2.18 0.62
C HIS A 44 -12.31 1.59 1.90
N HIS A 45 -12.78 0.34 1.85
CA HIS A 45 -13.26 -0.45 2.99
C HIS A 45 -12.24 -1.54 3.30
N ASP A 46 -11.08 -1.15 3.80
CA ASP A 46 -10.08 -2.11 4.23
C ASP A 46 -10.36 -2.52 5.68
N ASP A 47 -10.92 -3.72 5.87
CA ASP A 47 -11.25 -4.21 7.20
C ASP A 47 -11.15 -5.73 7.34
N TRP A 48 -11.18 -6.16 8.60
CA TRP A 48 -11.31 -7.57 8.93
C TRP A 48 -12.77 -8.01 8.81
N VAL A 49 -13.03 -8.98 7.94
CA VAL A 49 -14.31 -9.65 7.75
C VAL A 49 -14.09 -11.14 7.91
N ASP A 50 -14.70 -11.74 8.94
CA ASP A 50 -14.64 -13.19 9.19
C ASP A 50 -13.23 -13.80 9.19
N GLY A 51 -12.26 -13.08 9.75
CA GLY A 51 -10.86 -13.52 9.83
C GLY A 51 -10.06 -13.34 8.53
N VAL A 52 -10.65 -12.69 7.52
CA VAL A 52 -9.99 -12.28 6.29
C VAL A 52 -9.84 -10.76 6.31
N PHE A 53 -8.64 -10.27 5.98
CA PHE A 53 -8.47 -8.84 5.75
C PHE A 53 -8.78 -8.52 4.30
N GLU A 54 -9.86 -7.77 4.06
CA GLU A 54 -10.20 -7.26 2.74
C GLU A 54 -9.33 -6.03 2.46
N TYR A 55 -8.61 -6.04 1.34
CA TYR A 55 -7.72 -4.95 0.94
C TYR A 55 -8.06 -4.47 -0.46
N THR A 56 -8.29 -3.17 -0.61
CA THR A 56 -8.57 -2.55 -1.90
C THR A 56 -7.28 -2.22 -2.65
N GLY A 57 -7.14 -2.70 -3.89
CA GLY A 57 -5.97 -2.44 -4.72
C GLY A 57 -5.77 -0.97 -5.13
N GLU A 58 -4.64 -0.68 -5.77
CA GLU A 58 -4.31 0.63 -6.32
C GLU A 58 -5.10 0.94 -7.59
N GLY A 59 -5.61 2.18 -7.66
CA GLY A 59 -6.36 2.71 -8.81
C GLY A 59 -7.69 3.33 -8.37
N GLN A 60 -7.78 4.66 -8.42
CA GLN A 60 -8.95 5.39 -7.92
C GLN A 60 -10.06 5.56 -8.97
N ASN A 61 -9.73 5.47 -10.26
CA ASN A 61 -10.67 5.76 -11.35
C ASN A 61 -10.74 4.58 -12.33
N GLY A 62 -11.95 4.11 -12.59
CA GLY A 62 -12.21 3.02 -13.54
C GLY A 62 -11.80 1.63 -13.04
N PRO A 63 -11.80 0.62 -13.93
CA PRO A 63 -11.42 -0.74 -13.55
C PRO A 63 -9.96 -0.83 -13.12
N MET A 64 -9.72 -1.40 -11.94
CA MET A 64 -8.36 -1.70 -11.48
C MET A 64 -7.74 -2.85 -12.30
N ALA A 65 -6.50 -2.66 -12.74
CA ALA A 65 -5.76 -3.66 -13.50
C ALA A 65 -4.73 -4.39 -12.61
N PHE A 66 -4.41 -5.63 -12.97
CA PHE A 66 -3.30 -6.38 -12.37
C PHE A 66 -1.96 -5.96 -12.98
N THR A 67 -1.56 -4.72 -12.69
CA THR A 67 -0.25 -4.14 -13.01
C THR A 67 0.40 -3.61 -11.72
N GLY A 68 1.71 -3.32 -11.74
CA GLY A 68 2.41 -2.73 -10.60
C GLY A 68 2.20 -3.48 -9.27
N GLY A 69 1.82 -2.74 -8.22
CA GLY A 69 1.54 -3.28 -6.89
C GLY A 69 0.43 -4.33 -6.88
N ASN A 70 -0.67 -4.11 -7.60
CA ASN A 70 -1.78 -5.07 -7.70
C ASN A 70 -1.33 -6.42 -8.26
N LYS A 71 -0.44 -6.40 -9.26
CA LYS A 71 0.15 -7.62 -9.81
C LYS A 71 1.05 -8.30 -8.78
N ALA A 72 1.84 -7.53 -8.04
CA ALA A 72 2.72 -8.06 -7.01
C ALA A 72 1.94 -8.75 -5.88
N ILE A 73 0.80 -8.19 -5.47
CA ILE A 73 -0.13 -8.85 -4.53
C ILE A 73 -0.64 -10.16 -5.14
N ARG A 74 -1.26 -10.12 -6.32
CA ARG A 74 -1.87 -11.32 -6.92
C ARG A 74 -0.86 -12.46 -7.08
N ASP A 75 0.34 -12.15 -7.53
CA ASP A 75 1.37 -13.14 -7.86
C ASP A 75 2.28 -13.47 -6.66
N HIS A 76 2.05 -12.92 -5.46
CA HIS A 76 3.00 -12.97 -4.33
C HIS A 76 3.41 -14.40 -3.96
N ARG A 77 2.44 -15.33 -3.83
CA ARG A 77 2.72 -16.75 -3.51
C ARG A 77 3.57 -17.41 -4.57
N LYS A 78 3.26 -17.14 -5.84
CA LYS A 78 4.01 -17.71 -6.99
C LYS A 78 5.45 -17.21 -7.00
N ASN A 79 5.66 -15.95 -6.62
CA ASN A 79 6.98 -15.32 -6.61
C ASN A 79 7.76 -15.60 -5.31
N GLY A 80 7.15 -16.27 -4.32
CA GLY A 80 7.76 -16.49 -3.01
C GLY A 80 7.87 -15.21 -2.16
N ASN A 81 7.00 -14.23 -2.40
CA ASN A 81 6.98 -12.98 -1.64
C ASN A 81 5.99 -13.06 -0.47
N ASP A 82 6.42 -12.58 0.69
CA ASP A 82 5.53 -12.37 1.83
C ASP A 82 4.66 -11.11 1.63
N LEU A 83 3.43 -11.14 2.14
CA LEU A 83 2.60 -9.94 2.27
C LEU A 83 2.69 -9.43 3.71
N LEU A 84 3.13 -8.19 3.88
CA LEU A 84 3.22 -7.54 5.18
C LEU A 84 2.22 -6.38 5.23
N LEU A 85 1.14 -6.57 5.99
CA LEU A 85 0.07 -5.59 6.16
C LEU A 85 0.32 -4.73 7.40
N PHE A 86 0.28 -3.41 7.22
CA PHE A 86 0.37 -2.40 8.27
C PHE A 86 -0.92 -1.59 8.25
N LYS A 87 -1.62 -1.56 9.39
CA LYS A 87 -2.82 -0.74 9.59
C LYS A 87 -2.50 0.34 10.61
N ASP A 88 -2.65 1.59 10.20
CA ASP A 88 -2.61 2.73 11.11
C ASP A 88 -3.94 2.83 11.88
N PHE A 89 -3.86 3.18 13.17
CA PHE A 89 -5.02 3.35 14.07
C PHE A 89 -5.23 4.81 14.51
N GLY A 90 -4.39 5.74 14.04
CA GLY A 90 -4.42 7.15 14.45
C GLY A 90 -3.46 7.47 15.59
#